data_AF-A0A061ADQ7-F1
#
_entry.id   AF-A0A061ADQ7-F1
#
_cell.length_a   1.000
_cell.length_b   1.000
_cell.length_c   1.000
_cell.angle_alpha   90.00
_cell.angle_beta   90.00
_cell.angle_gamma   90.00
#
_symmetry.space_group_name_H-M   'P 1'
#
loop_
_entity.id
_entity.type
_entity.pdbx_description
1 polymer ?
#
loop_
_entity_poly.entity_id
_entity_poly.type
_entity_poly.pdbx_seq_one_letter_code
_entity_poly.pdbx_strand_id
1 'polypeptide(L)'
;ALSPWYIDSLSPLSVGKLETGRMYVTLCGYNPPWKDLSAAQKNSLTHRYQSGCDCKIIHCTSLPCPISTTDACLWMDWGTNNSQNLACIKSNGSCVWK
;
A
#
# COMPACT_ATOMS: atom_id res chain seq x y z
N ALA A 1 4.41 5.74 -33.32
CA ALA A 1 4.65 4.92 -32.12
C ALA A 1 4.62 5.84 -30.90
N LEU A 2 3.91 5.46 -29.84
CA LEU A 2 3.93 6.24 -28.59
C LEU A 2 5.26 6.01 -27.87
N SER A 3 5.83 7.03 -27.22
CA SER A 3 7.07 6.88 -26.48
C SER A 3 6.85 6.00 -25.23
N PRO A 4 7.88 5.27 -24.76
CA PRO A 4 7.78 4.50 -23.52
C PRO A 4 7.30 5.35 -22.32
N TRP A 5 7.78 6.59 -22.23
CA TRP A 5 7.36 7.58 -21.23
C TRP A 5 5.86 7.91 -21.25
N TYR A 6 5.27 7.93 -22.45
CA TYR A 6 3.85 8.20 -22.61
C TYR A 6 2.99 7.02 -22.16
N ILE A 7 3.47 5.78 -22.36
CA ILE A 7 2.79 4.56 -21.92
C ILE A 7 2.82 4.45 -20.39
N ASP A 8 3.96 4.72 -19.75
CA ASP A 8 4.10 4.72 -18.29
C ASP A 8 3.24 5.80 -17.61
N SER A 9 3.00 6.92 -18.30
CA SER A 9 2.14 7.99 -17.81
C SER A 9 0.65 7.65 -17.85
N LEU A 10 0.26 6.71 -18.70
CA LEU A 10 -1.14 6.31 -18.93
C LEU A 10 -1.51 4.97 -18.28
N SER A 11 -0.55 4.24 -17.74
CA SER A 11 -0.79 2.93 -17.13
C SER A 11 -1.07 3.08 -15.63
N PRO A 12 -2.32 2.91 -15.15
CA PRO A 12 -2.61 2.91 -13.72
C PRO A 12 -2.21 1.57 -13.08
N LEU A 13 -1.75 1.60 -11.84
CA LEU A 13 -1.86 0.43 -10.96
C LEU A 13 -3.35 0.25 -10.66
N SER A 14 -3.86 -0.98 -10.73
CA SER A 14 -5.25 -1.28 -10.38
C SER A 14 -5.29 -2.38 -9.33
N VAL A 15 -5.88 -2.09 -8.18
CA VAL A 15 -6.15 -3.08 -7.13
C VAL A 15 -7.66 -3.32 -7.08
N GLY A 16 -8.06 -4.59 -7.09
CA GLY A 16 -9.46 -4.94 -7.22
C GLY A 16 -9.76 -6.37 -6.79
N LYS A 17 -11.05 -6.69 -6.71
CA LYS A 17 -11.55 -8.02 -6.37
C LYS A 17 -11.67 -8.85 -7.64
N LEU A 18 -11.13 -10.06 -7.65
CA LEU A 18 -11.36 -11.03 -8.72
C LEU A 18 -12.58 -11.89 -8.38
N GLU A 19 -13.58 -11.89 -9.24
CA GLU A 19 -14.80 -12.68 -9.05
C GLU A 19 -15.27 -13.22 -10.40
N THR A 20 -15.40 -14.55 -10.51
CA THR A 20 -15.84 -15.24 -11.73
C THR A 20 -15.05 -14.85 -13.00
N GLY A 21 -13.73 -14.63 -12.86
CA GLY A 21 -12.86 -14.24 -13.97
C GLY A 21 -12.95 -12.77 -14.38
N ARG A 22 -13.72 -11.94 -13.65
CA ARG A 22 -13.79 -10.49 -13.84
C ARG A 22 -13.13 -9.78 -12.66
N MET A 23 -12.36 -8.75 -12.95
CA MET A 23 -11.78 -7.87 -11.95
C MET A 23 -12.70 -6.68 -11.72
N TYR A 24 -13.11 -6.48 -10.48
CA TYR A 24 -13.93 -5.36 -10.04
C TYR A 24 -13.05 -4.35 -9.32
N VAL A 25 -12.96 -3.16 -9.91
CA VAL A 25 -12.21 -2.03 -9.37
C VAL A 25 -13.22 -0.96 -8.95
N THR A 26 -12.97 -0.31 -7.81
CA THR A 26 -13.86 0.74 -7.28
C THR A 26 -13.11 2.06 -7.13
N LEU A 27 -13.86 3.17 -7.02
CA LEU A 27 -13.27 4.50 -6.80
C LEU A 27 -12.58 4.61 -5.43
N CYS A 28 -12.98 3.80 -4.45
CA CYS A 28 -12.31 3.73 -3.14
C CYS A 28 -11.06 2.82 -3.16
N GLY A 29 -10.83 2.09 -4.26
CA GLY A 29 -9.63 1.27 -4.44
C GLY A 29 -8.37 2.10 -4.69
N TYR A 30 -7.21 1.49 -4.47
CA TYR A 30 -5.93 2.14 -4.72
C TYR A 30 -5.54 2.05 -6.20
N ASN A 31 -5.86 3.10 -6.96
CA ASN A 31 -5.70 3.14 -8.41
C ASN A 31 -4.87 4.33 -8.94
N PRO A 32 -3.65 4.59 -8.43
CA PRO A 32 -2.83 5.71 -8.90
C PRO A 32 -2.19 5.43 -10.28
N PRO A 33 -1.80 6.47 -11.02
CA PRO A 33 -0.90 6.32 -12.16
C PRO A 33 0.42 5.64 -11.74
N TRP A 34 0.95 4.73 -12.56
CA TRP A 34 2.19 4.01 -12.25
C TRP A 34 3.39 4.94 -12.01
N LYS A 35 3.47 6.04 -12.76
CA LYS A 35 4.51 7.06 -12.59
C LYS A 35 4.49 7.75 -11.21
N ASP A 36 3.35 7.79 -10.54
CA ASP A 36 3.16 8.49 -9.27
C ASP A 36 3.52 7.61 -8.06
N LEU A 37 3.76 6.32 -8.29
CA LEU A 37 4.27 5.41 -7.25
C LEU A 37 5.76 5.69 -6.96
N SER A 38 6.11 5.71 -5.68
CA SER A 38 7.50 5.76 -5.25
C SER A 38 8.29 4.53 -5.70
N ALA A 39 9.61 4.64 -5.79
CA ALA A 39 10.47 3.47 -6.08
C ALA A 39 10.27 2.36 -5.03
N ALA A 40 10.06 2.72 -3.77
CA ALA A 40 9.81 1.78 -2.69
C ALA A 40 8.44 1.08 -2.83
N GLN A 41 7.39 1.79 -3.26
CA GLN A 41 6.08 1.18 -3.56
C GLN A 41 6.18 0.18 -4.70
N LYS A 42 6.83 0.55 -5.81
CA LYS A 42 7.04 -0.35 -6.95
C LYS A 42 7.78 -1.62 -6.54
N ASN A 43 8.86 -1.48 -5.77
CA ASN A 43 9.61 -2.61 -5.23
C ASN A 43 8.80 -3.45 -4.22
N SER A 44 7.96 -2.81 -3.42
CA SER A 44 7.16 -3.50 -2.39
C SER A 44 6.02 -4.32 -2.97
N LEU A 45 5.46 -3.92 -4.13
CA LEU A 45 4.45 -4.69 -4.87
C LEU A 45 4.96 -6.10 -5.22
N THR A 46 6.24 -6.25 -5.55
CA THR A 46 6.82 -7.54 -5.96
C THR A 46 7.48 -8.30 -4.82
N HIS A 47 7.91 -7.63 -3.74
CA HIS A 47 8.79 -8.27 -2.73
C HIS A 47 8.30 -8.20 -1.29
N ARG A 48 7.46 -7.23 -0.91
CA ARG A 48 7.26 -6.89 0.51
C ARG A 48 5.80 -6.97 0.96
N TYR A 49 4.86 -6.45 0.19
CA TYR A 49 3.47 -6.34 0.67
C TYR A 49 2.84 -7.71 0.97
N GLN A 50 3.23 -8.76 0.24
CA GLN A 50 2.73 -10.12 0.49
C GLN A 50 3.12 -10.65 1.89
N SER A 51 4.32 -10.34 2.40
CA SER A 51 4.72 -10.79 3.75
C SER A 51 4.05 -10.00 4.88
N GLY A 52 3.39 -8.89 4.52
CA GLY A 52 2.59 -8.07 5.42
C GLY A 52 1.09 -8.39 5.40
N CYS A 53 0.60 -9.33 4.58
CA CYS A 53 -0.83 -9.60 4.48
C CYS A 53 -1.47 -10.11 5.78
N ASP A 54 -0.68 -10.73 6.67
CA ASP A 54 -1.12 -11.13 8.02
C ASP A 54 -1.22 -9.94 8.99
N CYS A 55 -0.64 -8.80 8.64
CA CYS A 55 -0.62 -7.60 9.46
C CYS A 55 -1.79 -6.67 9.11
N LYS A 56 -2.35 -6.03 10.14
CA LYS A 56 -3.35 -4.97 9.97
C LYS A 56 -2.66 -3.62 9.93
N ILE A 57 -3.23 -2.70 9.14
CA ILE A 57 -2.86 -1.29 9.22
C ILE A 57 -4.03 -0.54 9.83
N ILE A 58 -3.80 0.10 10.97
CA ILE A 58 -4.82 0.85 11.71
C ILE A 58 -4.63 2.34 11.43
N HIS A 59 -5.59 2.96 10.78
CA HIS A 59 -5.58 4.41 10.56
C HIS A 59 -5.96 5.17 11.84
N CYS A 60 -5.16 6.17 12.20
CA CYS A 60 -5.45 7.14 13.25
C CYS A 60 -5.61 8.52 12.64
N THR A 61 -6.87 8.96 12.54
CA THR A 61 -7.27 10.26 11.97
C THR A 61 -7.46 11.35 13.03
N SER A 62 -7.60 10.96 14.31
CA SER A 62 -7.74 11.89 15.45
C SER A 62 -7.21 11.27 16.74
N LEU A 63 -6.72 12.11 17.67
CA LEU A 63 -6.24 11.66 18.98
C LEU A 63 -7.39 11.46 19.98
N PRO A 64 -7.26 10.50 20.93
CA PRO A 64 -6.16 9.55 21.09
C PRO A 64 -6.22 8.39 20.07
N CYS A 65 -5.06 7.93 19.58
CA CYS A 65 -4.99 6.81 18.65
C CYS A 65 -5.32 5.47 19.33
N PRO A 66 -5.84 4.48 18.59
CA PRO A 66 -5.95 3.11 19.07
C PRO A 66 -4.60 2.54 19.52
N ILE A 67 -4.61 1.70 20.56
CA ILE A 67 -3.40 1.05 21.07
C ILE A 67 -2.87 0.09 20.01
N SER A 68 -1.58 0.19 19.69
CA SER A 68 -0.91 -0.72 18.76
C SER A 68 -0.87 -2.13 19.36
N THR A 69 -1.36 -3.10 18.60
CA THR A 69 -1.27 -4.53 18.92
C THR A 69 -0.09 -5.17 18.18
N THR A 70 0.32 -6.38 18.58
CA THR A 70 1.43 -7.10 17.91
C THR A 70 1.11 -7.49 16.47
N ASP A 71 -0.16 -7.55 16.08
CA ASP A 71 -0.63 -7.88 14.73
C ASP A 71 -0.93 -6.64 13.87
N ALA A 72 -0.61 -5.43 14.33
CA ALA A 72 -0.95 -4.21 13.61
C ALA A 72 0.14 -3.13 13.60
N CYS A 73 0.18 -2.35 12.52
CA CYS A 73 0.93 -1.10 12.45
C CYS A 73 -0.01 0.10 12.46
N LEU A 74 0.31 1.11 13.25
CA LEU A 74 -0.46 2.36 13.32
C LEU A 74 -0.03 3.31 12.19
N TRP A 75 -0.98 3.78 11.37
CA TRP A 75 -0.79 4.82 10.36
C TRP A 75 -1.37 6.14 10.87
N MET A 76 -0.54 7.19 10.96
CA MET A 76 -0.95 8.55 11.32
C MET A 76 -0.68 9.53 10.19
N ASP A 77 -1.72 10.18 9.66
CA ASP A 77 -1.62 11.06 8.48
C ASP A 77 -0.62 12.22 8.66
N TRP A 78 -0.44 12.70 9.88
CA TRP A 78 0.45 13.82 10.24
C TRP A 78 1.85 13.38 10.72
N GLY A 79 2.07 12.09 10.93
CA GLY A 79 3.30 11.54 11.54
C GLY A 79 4.11 10.62 10.62
N THR A 80 3.48 9.95 9.66
CA THR A 80 4.18 9.12 8.67
C THR A 80 4.63 9.94 7.46
N ASN A 81 5.61 10.83 7.66
CA ASN A 81 6.27 11.60 6.58
C ASN A 81 6.94 10.70 5.50
N ASN A 82 7.01 9.38 5.73
CA ASN A 82 7.56 8.39 4.80
C ASN A 82 6.60 7.21 4.54
N SER A 83 5.28 7.38 4.67
CA SER A 83 4.30 6.29 4.42
C SER A 83 4.48 5.64 3.05
N GLN A 84 4.88 6.41 2.03
CA GLN A 84 5.14 5.92 0.67
C GLN A 84 6.41 5.07 0.55
N ASN A 85 7.28 5.03 1.57
CA ASN A 85 8.53 4.28 1.55
C ASN A 85 8.55 3.10 2.53
N LEU A 86 7.48 2.92 3.29
CA LEU A 86 7.36 1.90 4.32
C LEU A 86 6.30 0.85 3.96
N ALA A 87 6.48 -0.35 4.49
CA ALA A 87 5.52 -1.43 4.46
C ALA A 87 5.35 -1.97 5.89
N CYS A 88 4.10 -2.25 6.28
CA CYS A 88 3.80 -2.98 7.51
C CYS A 88 4.03 -4.46 7.24
N ILE A 89 5.07 -5.05 7.83
CA ILE A 89 5.44 -6.45 7.59
C ILE A 89 5.66 -7.21 8.89
N LYS A 90 5.47 -8.53 8.85
CA LYS A 90 5.71 -9.41 9.99
C LYS A 90 7.21 -9.59 10.20
N SER A 91 7.68 -9.27 11.40
CA SER A 91 9.09 -9.40 11.82
C SER A 91 9.13 -9.91 13.25
N ASN A 92 9.79 -11.05 13.48
CA ASN A 92 9.96 -11.64 14.82
C ASN A 92 8.66 -11.80 15.62
N GLY A 93 7.56 -12.18 14.95
CA GLY A 93 6.26 -12.40 15.60
C GLY A 93 5.41 -11.15 15.79
N SER A 94 5.89 -9.96 15.40
CA SER A 94 5.11 -8.71 15.46
C SER A 94 5.11 -7.96 14.13
N CYS A 95 4.06 -7.19 13.88
CA CYS A 95 3.93 -6.30 12.73
C CYS A 95 4.61 -4.97 12.99
N VAL A 96 5.49 -4.57 12.06
CA VAL A 96 6.30 -3.35 12.19
C VAL A 96 6.42 -2.62 10.86
N TRP A 97 6.51 -1.30 10.91
CA TRP A 97 6.87 -0.49 9.76
C TRP A 97 8.36 -0.68 9.43
N LYS A 98 8.65 -1.06 8.18
CA LYS A 98 10.01 -1.15 7.63
C LYS A 98 10.03 -0.66 6.20
#